data_AF-A0A510DY03-F1
#
_entry.id   AF-A0A510DY03-F1
#
_cell.length_a   1.000
_cell.length_b   1.000
_cell.length_c   1.000
_cell.angle_alpha   90.00
_cell.angle_beta   90.00
_cell.angle_gamma   90.00
#
_symmetry.space_group_name_H-M   'P 1'
#
loop_
_entity.id
_entity.type
_entity.pdbx_description
1 polymer ?
#
loop_
_entity_poly.entity_id
_entity_poly.type
_entity_poly.pdbx_seq_one_letter_code
_entity_poly.pdbx_strand_id
1 'polypeptide(L)'
;MMGISRDLEGLSFKGLVNLTTAMLGVHRYAYNGLGDGISPFHSRSEAIISIKGLMTAEIDIISSMDIGNEERELLEKIKKELNSVGDL
;
A
#
# COMPACT_ATOMS: atom_id res chain seq x y z
N MET A 1 -10.04 18.05 -11.67
CA MET A 1 -10.39 17.59 -10.31
C MET A 1 -9.12 17.56 -9.48
N MET A 2 -9.00 18.45 -8.50
CA MET A 2 -8.01 18.26 -7.43
C MET A 2 -8.53 17.10 -6.58
N GLY A 3 -7.79 16.00 -6.54
CA GLY A 3 -8.22 14.76 -5.90
C GLY A 3 -8.03 14.80 -4.40
N ILE A 4 -8.83 14.01 -3.68
CA ILE A 4 -8.83 13.82 -2.21
C ILE A 4 -7.40 13.71 -1.63
N SER A 5 -6.50 13.05 -2.37
CA SER A 5 -5.09 12.94 -2.03
C SER A 5 -4.42 14.30 -1.77
N ARG A 6 -4.66 15.30 -2.63
CA ARG A 6 -4.05 16.64 -2.52
C ARG A 6 -4.62 17.44 -1.35
N ASP A 7 -5.89 17.22 -1.03
CA ASP A 7 -6.53 17.82 0.15
C ASP A 7 -5.96 17.24 1.45
N LEU A 8 -5.66 15.93 1.48
CA LEU A 8 -5.03 15.26 2.63
C LEU A 8 -3.57 15.69 2.85
N GLU A 9 -2.81 15.95 1.79
CA GLU A 9 -1.46 16.52 1.89
C GLU A 9 -1.48 17.93 2.49
N GLY A 10 -2.49 18.73 2.13
CA GLY A 10 -2.75 20.05 2.73
C GLY A 10 -3.08 20.00 4.23
N LEU A 11 -3.57 18.85 4.71
CA LEU A 11 -3.86 18.59 6.13
C LEU A 11 -2.66 18.01 6.91
N SER A 12 -1.43 18.15 6.39
CA SER A 12 -0.18 17.70 7.00
C SER A 12 0.03 16.18 7.03
N PHE A 13 -0.81 15.40 6.36
CA PHE A 13 -0.58 13.97 6.16
C PHE A 13 0.39 13.72 5.00
N LYS A 14 1.65 14.10 5.17
CA LYS A 14 2.72 13.89 4.18
C LYS A 14 2.94 12.39 3.97
N GLY A 15 2.77 11.91 2.74
CA GLY A 15 2.92 10.50 2.35
C GLY A 15 1.61 9.78 2.00
N LEU A 16 0.44 10.32 2.39
CA LEU A 16 -0.87 9.72 2.10
C LEU A 16 -1.26 9.82 0.62
N VAL A 17 -0.75 10.82 -0.12
CA VAL A 17 -0.88 10.90 -1.58
C VAL A 17 -0.24 9.71 -2.27
N ASN A 18 0.96 9.32 -1.81
CA ASN A 18 1.67 8.17 -2.36
C ASN A 18 0.94 6.87 -2.03
N LEU A 19 0.35 6.77 -0.83
CA LEU A 19 -0.45 5.63 -0.40
C LEU A 19 -1.73 5.47 -1.25
N THR A 20 -2.51 6.55 -1.41
CA THR A 20 -3.74 6.53 -2.23
C THR A 20 -3.45 6.29 -3.71
N THR A 21 -2.36 6.83 -4.23
CA THR A 21 -1.93 6.57 -5.62
C THR A 21 -1.51 5.11 -5.80
N ALA A 22 -0.76 4.54 -4.84
CA ALA A 22 -0.40 3.14 -4.83
C ALA A 22 -1.63 2.22 -4.76
N MET A 23 -2.60 2.51 -3.87
CA MET A 23 -3.87 1.79 -3.81
C MET A 23 -4.63 1.83 -5.14
N LEU A 24 -4.74 3.00 -5.77
CA LEU A 24 -5.41 3.13 -7.07
C LEU A 24 -4.71 2.30 -8.15
N GLY A 25 -3.37 2.28 -8.15
CA GLY A 25 -2.61 1.45 -9.08
C GLY A 25 -2.83 -0.05 -8.87
N VAL A 26 -2.79 -0.51 -7.62
CA VAL A 26 -3.08 -1.90 -7.24
C VAL A 26 -4.52 -2.28 -7.59
N HIS A 27 -5.50 -1.41 -7.32
CA HIS A 27 -6.90 -1.64 -7.65
C HIS A 27 -7.10 -1.78 -9.17
N ARG A 28 -6.50 -0.91 -9.98
CA ARG A 28 -6.54 -1.01 -11.45
C ARG A 28 -5.92 -2.31 -11.94
N TYR A 29 -4.81 -2.73 -11.36
CA TYR A 29 -4.18 -4.01 -11.70
C TYR A 29 -5.05 -5.22 -11.33
N ALA A 30 -5.64 -5.23 -10.13
CA ALA A 30 -6.51 -6.33 -9.70
C ALA A 30 -7.71 -6.53 -10.63
N TYR A 31 -8.26 -5.44 -11.17
CA TYR A 31 -9.39 -5.49 -12.11
C TYR A 31 -8.98 -5.82 -13.55
N ASN A 32 -7.83 -5.33 -14.01
CA ASN A 32 -7.50 -5.30 -15.45
C ASN A 32 -6.26 -6.13 -15.82
N GLY A 33 -5.58 -6.74 -14.85
CA GLY A 33 -4.29 -7.39 -15.07
C GLY A 33 -3.23 -6.42 -15.60
N LEU A 34 -2.35 -6.88 -16.49
CA LEU A 34 -1.32 -6.07 -17.14
C LEU A 34 -1.81 -5.35 -18.40
N GLY A 35 -3.12 -5.04 -18.50
CA GLY A 35 -3.67 -4.37 -19.67
C GLY A 35 -2.94 -3.06 -19.98
N ASP A 36 -2.33 -2.99 -21.18
CA ASP A 36 -1.59 -1.82 -21.66
C ASP A 36 -2.47 -0.57 -21.63
N GLY A 37 -1.95 0.50 -21.01
CA GLY A 37 -2.66 1.77 -20.85
C GLY A 37 -3.76 1.78 -19.78
N ILE A 38 -3.98 0.66 -19.07
CA ILE A 38 -5.00 0.54 -18.01
C ILE A 38 -4.34 0.33 -16.64
N SER A 39 -3.37 -0.59 -16.57
CA SER A 39 -2.55 -0.83 -15.38
C SER A 39 -1.31 0.08 -15.40
N PRO A 40 -0.91 0.67 -14.25
CA PRO A 40 0.36 1.37 -14.16
C PRO A 40 1.58 0.43 -14.08
N PHE A 41 1.37 -0.89 -13.97
CA PHE A 41 2.43 -1.89 -13.91
C PHE A 41 2.61 -2.57 -15.26
N HIS A 42 3.87 -2.73 -15.68
CA HIS A 42 4.27 -3.40 -16.91
C HIS A 42 4.57 -4.89 -16.69
N SER A 43 4.71 -5.32 -15.43
CA SER A 43 4.91 -6.72 -15.07
C SER A 43 4.22 -7.09 -13.76
N ARG A 44 3.97 -8.39 -13.59
CA ARG A 44 3.45 -8.94 -12.32
C ARG A 44 4.42 -8.66 -11.16
N SER A 45 5.72 -8.66 -11.42
CA SER A 45 6.74 -8.37 -10.41
C SER A 45 6.64 -6.92 -9.92
N GLU A 46 6.48 -5.95 -10.83
CA GLU A 46 6.27 -4.54 -10.47
C GLU A 46 5.00 -4.33 -9.62
N ALA A 47 3.92 -5.04 -9.97
CA ALA A 47 2.68 -5.02 -9.20
C ALA A 47 2.91 -5.58 -7.79
N ILE A 48 3.60 -6.73 -7.66
CA ILE A 48 3.91 -7.34 -6.36
C ILE A 48 4.78 -6.41 -5.50
N ILE A 49 5.83 -5.80 -6.06
CA ILE A 49 6.70 -4.85 -5.34
C ILE A 49 5.87 -3.67 -4.83
N SER A 50 5.00 -3.11 -5.67
CA SER A 50 4.14 -1.99 -5.28
C SER A 50 3.13 -2.36 -4.19
N ILE A 51 2.55 -3.55 -4.25
CA ILE A 51 1.66 -4.07 -3.20
C ILE A 51 2.42 -4.24 -1.88
N LYS A 52 3.63 -4.82 -1.90
CA LYS A 52 4.46 -4.97 -0.70
C LYS A 52 4.84 -3.61 -0.10
N GLY A 53 5.18 -2.64 -0.94
CA GLY A 53 5.46 -1.27 -0.52
C GLY A 53 4.25 -0.61 0.16
N LEU A 54 3.05 -0.78 -0.40
CA LEU A 54 1.80 -0.29 0.18
C LEU A 54 1.54 -0.91 1.56
N MET A 55 1.61 -2.23 1.67
CA MET A 55 1.40 -2.94 2.94
C MET A 55 2.42 -2.52 4.01
N THR A 56 3.68 -2.30 3.61
CA THR A 56 4.74 -1.82 4.54
C THR A 56 4.40 -0.43 5.06
N ALA A 57 4.00 0.49 4.19
CA ALA A 57 3.64 1.85 4.59
C ALA A 57 2.41 1.88 5.51
N GLU A 58 1.40 1.05 5.25
CA GLU A 58 0.24 0.91 6.14
C GLU A 58 0.62 0.37 7.52
N ILE A 59 1.49 -0.65 7.57
CA ILE A 59 2.02 -1.19 8.81
C ILE A 59 2.77 -0.13 9.61
N ASP A 60 3.60 0.69 8.95
CA ASP A 60 4.36 1.75 9.61
C ASP A 60 3.43 2.82 10.20
N ILE A 61 2.39 3.21 9.47
CA ILE A 61 1.36 4.14 9.95
C ILE A 61 0.68 3.55 11.19
N ILE A 62 0.17 2.32 11.12
CA ILE A 62 -0.56 1.69 12.24
C ILE A 62 0.38 1.48 13.44
N SER A 63 1.64 1.11 13.22
CA SER A 63 2.65 0.95 14.27
C SER A 63 2.94 2.24 15.04
N SER A 64 2.73 3.40 14.41
CA SER A 64 2.92 4.71 15.04
C SER A 64 1.72 5.16 15.88
N MET A 65 0.59 4.46 15.78
CA MET A 65 -0.63 4.76 16.51
C MET A 65 -0.62 4.06 17.89
N ASP A 66 -1.36 4.62 18.83
CA ASP A 66 -1.64 3.94 20.10
C ASP A 66 -2.68 2.84 19.87
N ILE A 67 -2.22 1.60 19.80
CA ILE A 67 -3.03 0.41 19.51
C ILE A 67 -2.94 -0.60 20.66
N GLY A 68 -4.02 -1.35 20.86
CA GLY A 68 -4.10 -2.39 21.88
C GLY A 68 -3.19 -3.60 21.60
N ASN A 69 -3.13 -4.51 22.57
CA ASN A 69 -2.27 -5.70 22.51
C ASN A 69 -2.72 -6.68 21.40
N GLU A 70 -4.02 -6.81 21.16
CA GLU A 70 -4.57 -7.69 20.13
C GLU A 70 -4.22 -7.19 18.72
N GLU A 71 -4.38 -5.89 18.47
CA GLU A 71 -4.01 -5.24 17.22
C GLU A 71 -2.50 -5.35 16.98
N ARG A 72 -1.70 -5.21 18.03
CA ARG A 72 -0.24 -5.36 17.97
C ARG A 72 0.17 -6.79 17.59
N GLU A 73 -0.45 -7.81 18.17
CA GLU A 73 -0.18 -9.21 17.79
C GLU A 73 -0.55 -9.49 16.33
N LEU A 74 -1.69 -8.96 15.87
CA LEU A 74 -2.10 -9.11 14.48
C LEU A 74 -1.08 -8.46 13.54
N LEU A 75 -0.64 -7.25 13.87
CA LEU A 75 0.31 -6.50 13.07
C LEU A 75 1.68 -7.21 12.96
N GLU A 76 2.15 -7.84 14.04
CA GLU A 76 3.37 -8.66 14.01
C GLU A 76 3.23 -9.94 13.16
N LYS A 77 2.05 -10.59 13.18
CA LYS A 77 1.76 -11.71 12.26
C LYS A 77 1.82 -11.27 10.80
N ILE A 78 1.22 -10.13 10.47
CA ILE A 78 1.24 -9.58 9.11
C ILE A 78 2.66 -9.24 8.67
N LYS A 79 3.47 -8.59 9.52
CA LYS A 79 4.89 -8.30 9.23
C LYS A 79 5.68 -9.57 8.92
N LYS A 80 5.46 -10.64 9.69
CA LYS A 80 6.15 -11.92 9.49
C LYS A 80 5.82 -12.55 8.14
N GLU A 81 4.55 -12.58 7.76
CA GLU A 81 4.10 -13.08 6.45
C GLU A 81 4.61 -12.21 5.30
N LEU A 82 4.65 -10.89 5.46
CA LEU A 82 5.13 -9.99 4.41
C LEU A 82 6.62 -10.21 4.10
N ASN A 83 7.42 -10.51 5.13
CA ASN A 83 8.84 -10.79 5.00
C ASN A 83 9.12 -12.18 4.38
N SER A 84 8.27 -13.19 4.62
CA SER A 84 8.44 -14.52 4.03
C SER A 84 8.10 -14.58 2.54
N VAL A 85 7.30 -13.63 2.02
CA VAL A 85 6.96 -13.51 0.59
C VAL A 85 8.16 -13.01 -0.25
N GLY A 86 9.32 -12.72 0.34
CA GLY A 86 10.55 -12.30 -0.39
C GLY A 86 11.41 -13.44 -0.94
N ASP A 87 11.18 -14.68 -0.51
CA ASP A 87 12.04 -15.84 -0.80
C ASP A 87 11.52 -16.75 -1.94
N LEU A 88 10.60 -16.25 -2.77
CA LEU A 88 10.01 -16.95 -3.93
C LEU A 88 10.41 -16.29 -5.24
#